data_AF-A0AAN6GPB0-F1
#
_entry.id   AF-A0AAN6GPB0-F1
#
_cell.length_a   1.000
_cell.length_b   1.000
_cell.length_c   1.000
_cell.angle_alpha   90.00
_cell.angle_beta   90.00
_cell.angle_gamma   90.00
#
_symmetry.space_group_name_H-M   'P 1'
#
loop_
_entity.id
_entity.type
_entity.pdbx_description
1 polymer ?
#
loop_
_entity_poly.entity_id
_entity_poly.type
_entity_poly.pdbx_seq_one_letter_code
_entity_poly.pdbx_strand_id
1 'polypeptide(L)'
;MANSDDPVAFSFNGSTVYDSDIQTLAPEEWVGDAIIMLLFSLLEEEAHSSDIELWSPAVVQLLCTTDESSLDPSTASSLFPPKRKINILPNSSTMSSHWSLLLIYSPPSSSHTTAYHFDSMEPHNAHAAARSNANFASAFDRMPTQIRAVGQGGWSTTSDQGDAGAGAVLQSQENAWDCGVYVLALTNGLVHRLSQSSIGGGRDERAQLERVISEVVEANGSPAFIESWRSSFCAWVRKWQEEANGGGGVWDKMEEVVEALGPWAPHE
;
A
#
# COMPACT_ATOMS: atom_id res chain seq x y z
N MET A 1 21.53 17.16 14.80
CA MET A 1 21.26 17.26 16.24
C MET A 1 19.87 16.67 16.41
N ALA A 2 19.74 15.52 17.08
CA ALA A 2 18.43 14.93 17.34
C ALA A 2 17.63 15.92 18.19
N ASN A 3 16.45 16.30 17.72
CA ASN A 3 15.59 17.22 18.45
C ASN A 3 15.17 16.52 19.75
N SER A 4 15.43 17.11 20.91
CA SER A 4 15.04 16.53 22.21
C SER A 4 13.53 16.55 22.44
N ASP A 5 12.75 17.08 21.49
CA ASP A 5 11.35 17.45 21.66
C ASP A 5 10.37 16.40 21.07
N ASP A 6 10.86 15.38 20.38
CA ASP A 6 10.04 14.28 19.83
C ASP A 6 10.67 12.91 20.17
N PRO A 7 10.21 12.26 21.24
CA PRO A 7 10.80 10.99 21.68
C PRO A 7 10.45 9.85 20.72
N VAL A 8 11.33 8.85 20.68
CA VAL A 8 11.03 7.57 20.02
C VAL A 8 9.92 6.89 20.81
N ALA A 9 8.82 6.55 20.14
CA ALA A 9 7.74 5.77 20.72
C ALA A 9 8.15 4.29 20.78
N PHE A 10 8.60 3.73 19.66
CA PHE A 10 9.13 2.37 19.56
C PHE A 10 9.88 2.14 18.24
N SER A 11 10.52 0.98 18.10
CA SER A 11 11.05 0.48 16.83
C SER A 11 10.56 -0.93 16.55
N PHE A 12 10.25 -1.21 15.29
CA PHE A 12 9.85 -2.52 14.82
C PHE A 12 10.48 -2.88 13.48
N ASN A 13 11.14 -4.04 13.42
CA ASN A 13 11.79 -4.55 12.21
C ASN A 13 12.63 -3.47 11.49
N GLY A 14 13.47 -2.77 12.26
CA GLY A 14 14.32 -1.67 11.77
C GLY A 14 13.61 -0.34 11.45
N SER A 15 12.28 -0.27 11.55
CA SER A 15 11.50 0.97 11.41
C SER A 15 11.31 1.64 12.78
N THR A 16 11.72 2.90 12.91
CA THR A 16 11.52 3.69 14.13
C THR A 16 10.33 4.61 14.00
N VAL A 17 9.45 4.61 15.00
CA VAL A 17 8.25 5.44 15.10
C VAL A 17 8.42 6.40 16.28
N TYR A 18 8.16 7.69 16.04
CA TYR A 18 8.20 8.73 17.05
C TYR A 18 6.79 9.08 17.55
N ASP A 19 6.69 9.78 18.68
CA ASP A 19 5.42 10.23 19.24
C ASP A 19 4.63 11.09 18.23
N SER A 20 5.31 11.97 17.50
CA SER A 20 4.68 12.79 16.46
C SER A 20 4.13 11.97 15.29
N ASP A 21 4.76 10.85 14.93
CA ASP A 21 4.25 9.96 13.88
C ASP A 21 2.91 9.34 14.29
N ILE A 22 2.78 8.90 15.54
CA ILE A 22 1.54 8.32 16.08
C ILE A 22 0.41 9.36 16.09
N GLN A 23 0.72 10.65 16.28
CA GLN A 23 -0.28 11.71 16.22
C GLN A 23 -0.94 11.79 14.84
N THR A 24 -0.27 11.39 13.76
CA THR A 24 -0.85 11.38 12.41
C THR A 24 -2.02 10.40 12.24
N LEU A 25 -2.19 9.44 13.17
CA LEU A 25 -3.33 8.54 13.24
C LEU A 25 -4.52 9.11 14.03
N ALA A 26 -4.39 10.27 14.68
CA ALA A 26 -5.51 10.91 15.37
C ALA A 26 -6.63 11.30 14.39
N PRO A 27 -7.88 11.48 14.85
CA PRO A 27 -8.94 12.01 14.01
C PRO A 27 -8.52 13.33 13.35
N GLU A 28 -8.94 13.54 12.10
CA GLU A 28 -8.66 14.76 11.33
C GLU A 28 -7.19 14.98 10.91
N GLU A 29 -6.28 14.10 11.32
CA GLU A 29 -4.85 14.17 10.98
C GLU A 29 -4.48 13.36 9.74
N TRP A 30 -3.44 13.82 9.05
CA TRP A 30 -2.99 13.24 7.79
C TRP A 30 -1.89 12.22 8.06
N VAL A 31 -2.14 10.95 7.71
CA VAL A 31 -1.18 9.86 7.89
C VAL A 31 0.15 10.18 7.20
N GLY A 32 1.24 10.08 7.98
CA GLY A 32 2.60 10.29 7.49
C GLY A 32 3.29 9.01 7.01
N ASP A 33 4.45 9.19 6.35
CA ASP A 33 5.27 8.11 5.80
C ASP A 33 5.64 7.04 6.83
N ALA A 34 5.97 7.44 8.06
CA ALA A 34 6.39 6.53 9.12
C ALA A 34 5.31 5.51 9.50
N ILE A 35 4.04 5.92 9.47
CA ILE A 35 2.90 5.04 9.75
C ILE A 35 2.61 4.08 8.59
N ILE A 36 2.76 4.55 7.34
CA ILE A 36 2.72 3.67 6.16
C ILE A 36 3.83 2.63 6.24
N MET A 37 5.05 3.07 6.59
CA MET A 37 6.20 2.19 6.76
C MET A 37 6.02 1.19 7.89
N LEU A 38 5.44 1.60 9.02
CA LEU A 38 5.12 0.68 10.11
C LEU A 38 4.22 -0.47 9.62
N LEU A 39 3.13 -0.15 8.92
CA LEU A 39 2.25 -1.18 8.38
C LEU A 39 2.98 -2.08 7.37
N PHE A 40 3.82 -1.52 6.51
CA PHE A 40 4.56 -2.30 5.51
C PHE A 40 5.52 -3.27 6.18
N SER A 41 6.22 -2.83 7.22
CA SER A 41 7.09 -3.69 8.02
C SER A 41 6.32 -4.82 8.72
N LEU A 42 5.09 -4.56 9.18
CA LEU A 42 4.21 -5.58 9.77
C LEU A 42 3.76 -6.65 8.77
N LEU A 43 3.60 -6.26 7.51
CA LEU A 43 3.10 -7.12 6.43
C LEU A 43 4.22 -7.79 5.62
N GLU A 44 5.49 -7.44 5.87
CA GLU A 44 6.62 -7.78 5.00
C GLU A 44 6.78 -9.29 4.80
N GLU A 45 6.78 -10.08 5.88
CA GLU A 45 6.97 -11.53 5.79
C GLU A 45 5.85 -12.20 4.99
N GLU A 46 4.60 -11.82 5.29
CA GLU A 46 3.42 -12.35 4.61
C GLU A 46 3.40 -11.96 3.12
N ALA A 47 3.71 -10.70 2.82
CA ALA A 47 3.83 -10.19 1.45
C ALA A 47 4.92 -10.95 0.68
N HIS A 48 6.11 -11.11 1.25
CA HIS A 48 7.22 -11.81 0.62
C HIS A 48 6.95 -13.30 0.38
N SER A 49 6.25 -13.97 1.30
CA SER A 49 5.82 -15.36 1.13
C SER A 49 4.86 -15.55 -0.06
N SER A 50 4.22 -14.46 -0.49
CA SER A 50 3.21 -14.40 -1.54
C SER A 50 3.70 -13.75 -2.84
N ASP A 51 5.02 -13.53 -2.96
CA ASP A 51 5.64 -12.84 -4.10
C ASP A 51 5.08 -11.41 -4.33
N ILE A 52 4.92 -10.69 -3.21
CA ILE A 52 4.49 -9.29 -3.15
C ILE A 52 5.64 -8.45 -2.56
N GLU A 53 5.99 -7.34 -3.19
CA GLU A 53 6.94 -6.35 -2.65
C GLU A 53 6.18 -5.09 -2.23
N LEU A 54 6.48 -4.57 -1.04
CA LEU A 54 5.90 -3.33 -0.53
C LEU A 54 6.95 -2.21 -0.62
N TRP A 55 6.74 -1.22 -1.47
CA TRP A 55 7.73 -0.16 -1.70
C TRP A 55 7.53 1.02 -0.74
N SER A 56 8.58 1.48 -0.08
CA SER A 56 8.46 2.60 0.85
C SER A 56 7.99 3.90 0.17
N PRO A 57 7.28 4.80 0.88
CA PRO A 57 6.91 6.12 0.34
C PRO A 57 8.10 6.90 -0.24
N ALA A 58 9.26 6.85 0.43
CA ALA A 58 10.48 7.50 -0.05
C ALA A 58 10.99 6.93 -1.40
N VAL A 59 10.94 5.61 -1.57
CA VAL A 59 11.30 4.95 -2.83
C VAL A 59 10.31 5.31 -3.93
N VAL A 60 9.01 5.30 -3.64
CA VAL A 60 7.98 5.68 -4.62
C VAL A 60 8.11 7.15 -5.01
N GLN A 61 8.45 8.03 -4.07
CA GLN A 61 8.71 9.44 -4.36
C GLN A 61 9.93 9.62 -5.26
N LEU A 62 11.01 8.86 -5.04
CA LEU A 62 12.16 8.81 -5.95
C LEU A 62 11.71 8.35 -7.34
N LEU A 63 10.92 7.29 -7.41
CA LEU A 63 10.35 6.78 -8.66
C LEU A 63 9.50 7.85 -9.38
N CYS A 64 8.66 8.60 -8.65
CA CYS A 64 7.82 9.68 -9.20
C CYS A 64 8.58 10.94 -9.63
N THR A 65 9.76 11.19 -9.07
CA THR A 65 10.54 12.41 -9.36
C THR A 65 11.64 12.17 -10.39
N THR A 66 12.02 10.91 -10.59
CA THR A 66 13.02 10.54 -11.59
C THR A 66 12.48 10.75 -13.00
N ASP A 67 13.29 11.35 -13.88
CA ASP A 67 12.96 11.45 -15.29
C ASP A 67 13.13 10.08 -15.95
N GLU A 68 12.14 9.64 -16.72
CA GLU A 68 12.15 8.32 -17.38
C GLU A 68 13.41 8.14 -18.24
N SER A 69 13.85 9.22 -18.89
CA SER A 69 15.06 9.23 -19.74
C SER A 69 16.36 8.94 -18.98
N SER A 70 16.35 9.07 -17.65
CA SER A 70 17.50 8.84 -16.78
C SER A 70 17.55 7.42 -16.19
N LEU A 71 16.53 6.61 -16.43
CA LEU A 71 16.46 5.22 -16.00
C LEU A 71 17.05 4.30 -17.07
N ASP A 72 18.35 4.03 -16.98
CA ASP A 72 18.97 2.93 -17.74
C ASP A 72 18.64 1.60 -17.05
N PRO A 73 17.88 0.67 -17.68
CA PRO A 73 17.48 -0.60 -17.06
C PRO A 73 18.67 -1.43 -16.55
N SER A 74 19.86 -1.28 -17.18
CA SER A 74 21.07 -2.01 -16.79
C SER A 74 21.64 -1.59 -15.43
N THR A 75 21.22 -0.42 -14.91
CA THR A 75 21.67 0.11 -13.61
C THR A 75 20.51 0.44 -12.67
N ALA A 76 19.36 0.86 -13.22
CA ALA A 76 18.20 1.32 -12.46
C ALA A 76 17.61 0.24 -11.55
N SER A 77 17.60 -1.03 -11.98
CA SER A 77 17.09 -2.15 -11.17
C SER A 77 17.84 -2.33 -9.84
N SER A 78 19.08 -1.83 -9.71
CA SER A 78 19.84 -1.85 -8.47
C SER A 78 19.55 -0.68 -7.52
N LEU A 79 18.85 0.37 -8.01
CA LEU A 79 18.49 1.56 -7.24
C LEU A 79 17.16 1.41 -6.50
N PHE A 80 16.34 0.43 -6.90
CA PHE A 80 15.00 0.20 -6.37
C PHE A 80 14.91 -1.15 -5.66
N PRO A 81 13.92 -1.33 -4.77
CA PRO A 81 13.61 -2.63 -4.19
C PRO A 81 13.38 -3.70 -5.27
N PRO A 82 13.57 -4.99 -4.96
CA PRO A 82 13.41 -6.07 -5.91
C PRO A 82 12.01 -6.08 -6.55
N LYS A 83 11.96 -6.34 -7.86
CA LYS A 83 10.71 -6.55 -8.58
C LYS A 83 10.14 -7.94 -8.26
N ARG A 84 8.99 -7.99 -7.60
CA ARG A 84 8.21 -9.23 -7.41
C ARG A 84 7.09 -9.41 -8.43
N LYS A 85 6.30 -10.49 -8.33
CA LYS A 85 5.11 -10.70 -9.17
C LYS A 85 4.09 -9.58 -8.96
N ILE A 86 3.90 -9.15 -7.71
CA ILE A 86 3.06 -8.01 -7.33
C ILE A 86 3.93 -7.01 -6.59
N ASN A 87 3.78 -5.73 -6.88
CA ASN A 87 4.46 -4.65 -6.16
C ASN A 87 3.40 -3.62 -5.76
N ILE A 88 3.35 -3.24 -4.49
CA ILE A 88 2.37 -2.28 -3.95
C ILE A 88 3.11 -1.02 -3.55
N LEU A 89 2.68 0.11 -4.12
CA LEU A 89 3.35 1.40 -4.04
C LEU A 89 2.38 2.45 -3.46
N PRO A 90 2.65 3.00 -2.26
CA PRO A 90 1.93 4.15 -1.72
C PRO A 90 2.38 5.39 -2.50
N ASN A 91 1.47 5.93 -3.31
CA ASN A 91 1.77 6.95 -4.28
C ASN A 91 1.20 8.30 -3.85
N SER A 92 2.05 9.31 -3.80
CA SER A 92 1.69 10.71 -3.63
C SER A 92 2.24 11.53 -4.79
N SER A 93 1.54 12.60 -5.17
CA SER A 93 2.08 13.53 -6.15
C SER A 93 3.01 14.54 -5.48
N THR A 94 4.07 14.95 -6.18
CA THR A 94 5.09 15.87 -5.65
C THR A 94 4.56 17.25 -5.25
N MET A 95 3.32 17.57 -5.63
CA MET A 95 2.64 18.85 -5.38
C MET A 95 1.41 18.71 -4.47
N SER A 96 1.05 17.49 -4.07
CA SER A 96 -0.13 17.21 -3.25
C SER A 96 0.28 16.39 -2.04
N SER A 97 -0.45 16.61 -0.96
CA SER A 97 -0.42 15.80 0.24
C SER A 97 -1.35 14.59 0.19
N HIS A 98 -2.02 14.38 -0.94
CA HIS A 98 -2.96 13.28 -1.13
C HIS A 98 -2.22 11.96 -1.36
N TRP A 99 -2.64 10.91 -0.66
CA TRP A 99 -2.18 9.54 -0.86
C TRP A 99 -3.12 8.76 -1.77
N SER A 100 -2.56 7.86 -2.56
CA SER A 100 -3.27 6.85 -3.34
C SER A 100 -2.44 5.56 -3.37
N LEU A 101 -3.03 4.43 -3.77
CA LEU A 101 -2.33 3.15 -3.86
C LEU A 101 -2.16 2.71 -5.30
N LEU A 102 -0.98 2.25 -5.68
CA LEU A 102 -0.71 1.65 -6.98
C LEU A 102 -0.26 0.20 -6.79
N LEU A 103 -1.02 -0.75 -7.33
CA LEU A 103 -0.63 -2.15 -7.42
C LEU A 103 -0.12 -2.44 -8.83
N ILE A 104 1.11 -2.91 -8.96
CA ILE A 104 1.72 -3.31 -10.23
C ILE A 104 1.87 -4.83 -10.27
N TYR A 105 1.16 -5.46 -11.18
CA TYR A 105 1.25 -6.87 -11.51
C TYR A 105 2.21 -7.09 -12.69
N SER A 106 3.31 -7.80 -12.43
CA SER A 106 4.39 -8.09 -13.38
C SER A 106 4.81 -9.55 -13.29
N PRO A 107 3.97 -10.49 -13.80
CA PRO A 107 4.27 -11.90 -13.73
C PRO A 107 5.54 -12.21 -14.57
N PRO A 108 6.41 -13.14 -14.12
CA PRO A 108 7.66 -13.45 -14.81
C PRO A 108 7.48 -13.84 -16.29
N SER A 109 6.34 -14.45 -16.63
CA SER A 109 5.98 -14.89 -17.98
C SER A 109 5.53 -13.77 -18.93
N SER A 110 5.40 -12.52 -18.48
CA SER A 110 4.92 -11.38 -19.28
C SER A 110 5.96 -10.29 -19.40
N SER A 111 6.21 -9.79 -20.61
CA SER A 111 7.01 -8.56 -20.80
C SER A 111 6.26 -7.28 -20.40
N HIS A 112 4.96 -7.38 -20.11
CA HIS A 112 4.11 -6.24 -19.77
C HIS A 112 3.77 -6.21 -18.28
N THR A 113 3.65 -5.00 -17.71
CA THR A 113 3.05 -4.77 -16.40
C THR A 113 1.59 -4.36 -16.54
N THR A 114 0.74 -4.79 -15.62
CA THR A 114 -0.62 -4.24 -15.44
C THR A 114 -0.67 -3.49 -14.13
N ALA A 115 -1.17 -2.27 -14.14
CA ALA A 115 -1.27 -1.44 -12.94
C ALA A 115 -2.73 -1.16 -12.56
N TYR A 116 -3.04 -1.23 -11.28
CA TYR A 116 -4.32 -0.91 -10.68
C TYR A 116 -4.14 0.26 -9.72
N HIS A 117 -4.88 1.34 -9.94
CA HIS A 117 -4.78 2.58 -9.16
C HIS A 117 -6.03 2.77 -8.31
N PHE A 118 -5.81 2.85 -6.99
CA PHE A 118 -6.82 3.06 -5.98
C PHE A 118 -6.67 4.49 -5.46
N ASP A 119 -7.59 5.36 -5.84
CA ASP A 119 -7.58 6.77 -5.48
C ASP A 119 -8.94 7.14 -4.87
N SER A 120 -8.96 7.38 -3.56
CA SER A 120 -10.17 7.77 -2.83
C SER A 120 -10.66 9.18 -3.19
N MET A 121 -9.85 9.98 -3.89
CA MET A 121 -10.23 11.25 -4.50
C MET A 121 -9.94 11.25 -6.00
N GLU A 122 -10.18 10.13 -6.69
CA GLU A 122 -9.93 10.01 -8.13
C GLU A 122 -10.44 11.24 -8.91
N PRO A 123 -9.66 11.81 -9.86
CA PRO A 123 -8.36 11.35 -10.37
C PRO A 123 -7.14 12.10 -9.80
N HIS A 124 -7.16 12.55 -8.54
CA HIS A 124 -6.14 13.46 -7.98
C HIS A 124 -4.69 13.02 -8.21
N ASN A 125 -4.37 11.73 -8.07
CA ASN A 125 -3.01 11.21 -8.24
C ASN A 125 -2.79 10.42 -9.55
N ALA A 126 -3.69 10.53 -10.53
CA ALA A 126 -3.60 9.78 -11.79
C ALA A 126 -2.28 10.01 -12.54
N HIS A 127 -1.76 11.24 -12.54
CA HIS A 127 -0.47 11.56 -13.19
C HIS A 127 0.73 10.95 -12.46
N ALA A 128 0.71 10.98 -11.12
CA ALA A 128 1.75 10.34 -10.30
C ALA A 128 1.71 8.81 -10.48
N ALA A 129 0.52 8.22 -10.58
CA ALA A 129 0.34 6.80 -10.89
C ALA A 129 0.88 6.42 -12.27
N ALA A 130 0.56 7.22 -13.30
CA ALA A 130 1.08 7.04 -14.66
C ALA A 130 2.60 7.06 -14.69
N ARG A 131 3.21 8.06 -14.02
CA ARG A 131 4.66 8.19 -13.97
C ARG A 131 5.33 7.06 -13.19
N SER A 132 4.81 6.72 -12.00
CA SER A 132 5.30 5.57 -11.23
C SER A 132 5.29 4.28 -12.04
N ASN A 133 4.19 3.99 -12.74
CA ASN A 133 4.08 2.79 -13.57
C ASN A 133 5.07 2.80 -14.74
N ALA A 134 5.25 3.94 -15.44
CA ALA A 134 6.19 4.07 -16.53
C ALA A 134 7.65 3.87 -16.05
N ASN A 135 8.02 4.55 -14.96
CA ASN A 135 9.36 4.46 -14.40
C ASN A 135 9.66 3.08 -13.81
N PHE A 136 8.68 2.43 -13.17
CA PHE A 136 8.81 1.03 -12.74
C PHE A 136 9.07 0.12 -13.94
N ALA A 137 8.28 0.26 -15.00
CA ALA A 137 8.42 -0.57 -16.19
C ALA A 137 9.79 -0.35 -16.85
N SER A 138 10.24 0.89 -16.99
CA SER A 138 11.57 1.23 -17.48
C SER A 138 12.68 0.62 -16.62
N ALA A 139 12.64 0.82 -15.30
CA ALA A 139 13.67 0.32 -14.37
C ALA A 139 13.86 -1.20 -14.40
N PHE A 140 12.84 -1.96 -14.80
CA PHE A 140 12.86 -3.42 -14.84
C PHE A 140 12.69 -4.03 -16.23
N ASP A 141 12.94 -3.26 -17.30
CA ASP A 141 12.87 -3.70 -18.69
C ASP A 141 11.51 -4.37 -19.03
N ARG A 142 10.42 -3.65 -18.71
CA ARG A 142 9.03 -4.05 -19.00
C ARG A 142 8.31 -2.98 -19.80
N MET A 143 7.18 -3.36 -20.37
CA MET A 143 6.27 -2.47 -21.07
C MET A 143 5.05 -2.15 -20.19
N PRO A 144 4.78 -0.86 -19.87
CA PRO A 144 3.60 -0.51 -19.08
C PRO A 144 2.34 -0.65 -19.93
N THR A 145 1.28 -1.29 -19.39
CA THR A 145 -0.07 -1.18 -19.98
C THR A 145 -0.80 0.05 -19.45
N GLN A 146 -1.98 0.33 -20.02
CA GLN A 146 -2.91 1.30 -19.46
C GLN A 146 -3.22 0.98 -17.99
N ILE A 147 -3.24 2.04 -17.17
CA ILE A 147 -3.60 1.95 -15.75
C ILE A 147 -5.10 1.71 -15.61
N ARG A 148 -5.44 0.79 -14.72
CA ARG A 148 -6.81 0.44 -14.35
C ARG A 148 -7.22 1.21 -13.11
N ALA A 149 -8.05 2.23 -13.26
CA ALA A 149 -8.64 2.89 -12.11
C ALA A 149 -9.66 1.96 -11.42
N VAL A 150 -9.60 1.89 -10.09
CA VAL A 150 -10.49 1.06 -9.27
C VAL A 150 -11.63 1.89 -8.62
N GLY A 151 -11.66 3.20 -8.91
CA GLY A 151 -12.63 4.18 -8.38
C GLY A 151 -13.91 4.37 -9.21
N GLN A 152 -14.47 5.59 -9.18
CA GLN A 152 -15.88 5.93 -9.46
C GLN A 152 -16.44 5.47 -10.83
N GLY A 153 -15.59 5.06 -11.77
CA GLY A 153 -16.02 4.52 -13.06
C GLY A 153 -16.41 3.04 -13.05
N GLY A 154 -16.00 2.29 -12.01
CA GLY A 154 -15.99 0.83 -12.02
C GLY A 154 -15.02 0.29 -13.09
N TRP A 155 -14.20 -0.69 -12.74
CA TRP A 155 -13.39 -1.38 -13.75
C TRP A 155 -14.18 -2.58 -14.31
N SER A 156 -14.46 -2.59 -15.62
CA SER A 156 -15.09 -3.75 -16.28
C SER A 156 -14.11 -4.94 -16.31
N THR A 157 -14.43 -5.99 -15.57
CA THR A 157 -13.65 -7.25 -15.53
C THR A 157 -13.73 -8.05 -16.82
N THR A 158 -14.54 -7.61 -17.80
CA THR A 158 -14.70 -8.25 -19.10
C THR A 158 -14.37 -7.26 -20.22
N SER A 159 -13.38 -7.63 -21.04
CA SER A 159 -13.09 -7.00 -22.33
C SER A 159 -14.04 -7.47 -23.44
N ASP A 160 -15.02 -8.32 -23.12
CA ASP A 160 -16.07 -8.74 -24.03
C ASP A 160 -17.33 -7.93 -23.75
N GLN A 161 -17.74 -7.15 -24.75
CA GLN A 161 -19.03 -6.47 -24.80
C GLN A 161 -20.15 -7.48 -24.51
N GLY A 162 -20.69 -7.50 -23.29
CA GLY A 162 -21.86 -8.34 -23.02
C GLY A 162 -22.25 -8.50 -21.57
N ASP A 163 -21.34 -8.39 -20.61
CA ASP A 163 -21.69 -8.55 -19.20
C ASP A 163 -20.95 -7.51 -18.37
N ALA A 164 -21.62 -6.39 -18.10
CA ALA A 164 -21.18 -5.39 -17.16
C ALA A 164 -21.30 -5.98 -15.75
N GLY A 165 -20.40 -6.92 -15.43
CA GLY A 165 -20.15 -7.30 -14.05
C GLY A 165 -19.74 -6.03 -13.34
N ALA A 166 -20.57 -5.61 -12.37
CA ALA A 166 -20.28 -4.49 -11.51
C ALA A 166 -18.97 -4.79 -10.78
N GLY A 167 -17.84 -4.36 -11.35
CA GLY A 167 -16.56 -4.38 -10.65
C GLY A 167 -16.73 -3.59 -9.36
N ALA A 168 -16.11 -4.07 -8.28
CA ALA A 168 -16.11 -3.37 -7.01
C ALA A 168 -15.72 -1.91 -7.21
N VAL A 169 -16.51 -1.00 -6.64
CA VAL A 169 -16.27 0.44 -6.75
C VAL A 169 -15.67 0.91 -5.43
N LEU A 170 -14.43 1.40 -5.49
CA LEU A 170 -13.84 2.11 -4.36
C LEU A 170 -14.66 3.38 -4.11
N GLN A 171 -15.25 3.50 -2.93
CA GLN A 171 -16.04 4.67 -2.59
C GLN A 171 -15.11 5.85 -2.30
N SER A 172 -15.49 7.03 -2.78
CA SER A 172 -14.73 8.24 -2.54
C SER A 172 -14.69 8.59 -1.06
N GLN A 173 -13.55 9.08 -0.58
CA GLN A 173 -13.45 9.61 0.77
C GLN A 173 -14.39 10.81 0.95
N GLU A 174 -14.93 10.96 2.16
CA GLU A 174 -15.88 12.03 2.50
C GLU A 174 -15.22 13.20 3.25
N ASN A 175 -13.94 13.05 3.63
CA ASN A 175 -13.16 14.04 4.37
C ASN A 175 -11.82 14.34 3.68
N ALA A 176 -11.01 15.23 4.24
CA ALA A 176 -9.76 15.68 3.63
C ALA A 176 -8.51 14.89 4.07
N TRP A 177 -8.62 13.99 5.05
CA TRP A 177 -7.48 13.45 5.80
C TRP A 177 -7.31 11.92 5.72
N ASP A 178 -8.32 11.19 5.25
CA ASP A 178 -8.30 9.71 5.27
C ASP A 178 -7.64 9.05 4.06
N CYS A 179 -7.18 9.81 3.06
CA CYS A 179 -6.49 9.24 1.89
C CYS A 179 -5.36 8.26 2.24
N GLY A 180 -4.57 8.56 3.27
CA GLY A 180 -3.53 7.66 3.77
C GLY A 180 -4.09 6.44 4.49
N VAL A 181 -5.25 6.55 5.15
CA VAL A 181 -5.91 5.40 5.79
C VAL A 181 -6.47 4.43 4.75
N TYR A 182 -7.00 4.95 3.63
CA TYR A 182 -7.35 4.10 2.48
C TYR A 182 -6.15 3.28 1.99
N VAL A 183 -4.97 3.91 1.87
CA VAL A 183 -3.72 3.20 1.53
C VAL A 183 -3.40 2.09 2.53
N LEU A 184 -3.48 2.38 3.83
CA LEU A 184 -3.22 1.40 4.88
C LEU A 184 -4.20 0.21 4.83
N ALA A 185 -5.50 0.50 4.86
CA ALA A 185 -6.56 -0.50 4.90
C ALA A 185 -6.62 -1.38 3.64
N LEU A 186 -6.44 -0.79 2.47
CA LEU A 186 -6.39 -1.54 1.20
C LEU A 186 -5.13 -2.38 1.10
N THR A 187 -3.96 -1.88 1.53
CA THR A 187 -2.73 -2.68 1.52
C THR A 187 -2.85 -3.88 2.44
N ASN A 188 -3.36 -3.69 3.67
CA ASN A 188 -3.61 -4.79 4.61
C ASN A 188 -4.55 -5.84 4.00
N GLY A 189 -5.67 -5.40 3.42
CA GLY A 189 -6.62 -6.32 2.77
C GLY A 189 -6.02 -7.06 1.58
N LEU A 190 -5.28 -6.36 0.71
CA LEU A 190 -4.64 -6.95 -0.46
C LEU A 190 -3.60 -7.99 -0.04
N VAL A 191 -2.69 -7.67 0.88
CA VAL A 191 -1.66 -8.63 1.32
C VAL A 191 -2.30 -9.88 1.91
N HIS A 192 -3.24 -9.73 2.86
CA HIS A 192 -3.90 -10.88 3.47
C HIS A 192 -4.71 -11.74 2.49
N ARG A 193 -5.42 -11.12 1.55
CA ARG A 193 -6.21 -11.89 0.59
C ARG A 193 -5.33 -12.55 -0.46
N LEU A 194 -4.25 -11.89 -0.89
CA LEU A 194 -3.31 -12.45 -1.86
C LEU A 194 -2.45 -13.56 -1.25
N SER A 195 -2.16 -13.52 0.06
CA SER A 195 -1.42 -14.59 0.75
C SER A 195 -2.25 -15.86 0.94
N GLN A 196 -3.55 -15.69 1.18
CA GLN A 196 -4.49 -16.80 1.30
C GLN A 196 -4.94 -17.35 -0.06
N SER A 197 -4.90 -16.51 -1.10
CA SER A 197 -5.29 -16.89 -2.46
C SER A 197 -4.12 -17.51 -3.19
N SER A 198 -4.24 -18.77 -3.59
CA SER A 198 -3.30 -19.34 -4.56
C SER A 198 -3.57 -18.73 -5.94
N ILE A 199 -2.97 -17.57 -6.26
CA ILE A 199 -2.94 -17.06 -7.64
C ILE A 199 -2.02 -17.97 -8.45
N GLY A 200 -2.61 -19.07 -8.95
CA GLY A 200 -1.87 -20.19 -9.54
C GLY A 200 -1.42 -19.90 -10.97
N GLY A 201 -0.24 -20.42 -11.34
CA GLY A 201 0.32 -20.31 -12.70
C GLY A 201 -0.67 -20.73 -13.79
N GLY A 202 -1.06 -19.81 -14.68
CA GLY A 202 -1.97 -20.14 -15.78
C GLY A 202 -2.57 -18.94 -16.52
N ARG A 203 -3.48 -19.23 -17.47
CA ARG A 203 -4.14 -18.20 -18.30
C ARG A 203 -5.11 -17.30 -17.53
N ASP A 204 -5.48 -17.66 -16.29
CA ASP A 204 -6.50 -16.96 -15.48
C ASP A 204 -5.92 -16.13 -14.32
N GLU A 205 -4.59 -16.03 -14.17
CA GLU A 205 -3.97 -15.33 -13.03
C GLU A 205 -4.44 -13.89 -12.87
N ARG A 206 -4.55 -13.15 -13.98
CA ARG A 206 -5.03 -11.77 -13.97
C ARG A 206 -6.47 -11.68 -13.46
N ALA A 207 -7.35 -12.56 -13.91
CA ALA A 207 -8.74 -12.54 -13.48
C ALA A 207 -8.86 -12.95 -12.00
N GLN A 208 -8.01 -13.85 -11.51
CA GLN A 208 -7.90 -14.17 -10.08
C GLN A 208 -7.47 -12.94 -9.28
N LEU A 209 -6.45 -12.21 -9.72
CA LEU A 209 -6.04 -10.95 -9.12
C LEU A 209 -7.18 -9.91 -9.11
N GLU A 210 -7.88 -9.75 -10.22
CA GLU A 210 -9.00 -8.81 -10.34
C GLU A 210 -10.19 -9.19 -9.42
N ARG A 211 -10.42 -10.48 -9.20
CA ARG A 211 -11.38 -10.97 -8.19
C ARG A 211 -10.94 -10.59 -6.77
N VAL A 212 -9.67 -10.84 -6.42
CA VAL A 212 -9.14 -10.47 -5.09
C VAL A 212 -9.22 -8.96 -4.87
N ILE A 213 -8.84 -8.16 -5.87
CA ILE A 213 -8.97 -6.70 -5.82
C ILE A 213 -10.43 -6.30 -5.55
N SER A 214 -11.37 -6.93 -6.25
CA SER A 214 -12.79 -6.63 -6.08
C SER A 214 -13.29 -6.95 -4.67
N GLU A 215 -12.95 -8.14 -4.16
CA GLU A 215 -13.31 -8.58 -2.80
C GLU A 215 -12.73 -7.63 -1.72
N VAL A 216 -11.48 -7.18 -1.87
CA VAL A 216 -10.85 -6.25 -0.94
C VAL A 216 -11.52 -4.88 -0.99
N VAL A 217 -11.83 -4.37 -2.17
CA VAL A 217 -12.47 -3.05 -2.32
C VAL A 217 -13.89 -3.07 -1.77
N GLU A 218 -14.65 -4.15 -1.99
CA GLU A 218 -15.99 -4.33 -1.42
C GLU A 218 -15.95 -4.36 0.11
N ALA A 219 -14.97 -5.06 0.69
CA ALA A 219 -14.85 -5.20 2.14
C ALA A 219 -14.30 -3.93 2.82
N ASN A 220 -13.30 -3.28 2.21
CA ASN A 220 -12.46 -2.28 2.88
C ASN A 220 -12.56 -0.87 2.29
N GLY A 221 -13.33 -0.68 1.21
CA GLY A 221 -13.32 0.54 0.40
C GLY A 221 -14.36 1.59 0.75
N SER A 222 -15.08 1.47 1.88
CA SER A 222 -16.13 2.43 2.28
C SER A 222 -15.65 3.43 3.34
N PRO A 223 -16.12 4.69 3.35
CA PRO A 223 -15.73 5.69 4.36
C PRO A 223 -15.96 5.22 5.79
N ALA A 224 -17.10 4.56 6.06
CA ALA A 224 -17.44 4.03 7.38
C ALA A 224 -16.45 2.94 7.84
N PHE A 225 -16.02 2.06 6.93
CA PHE A 225 -14.98 1.07 7.25
C PHE A 225 -13.65 1.77 7.55
N ILE A 226 -13.27 2.74 6.73
CA ILE A 226 -12.00 3.47 6.87
C ILE A 226 -11.91 4.22 8.21
N GLU A 227 -13.00 4.88 8.63
CA GLU A 227 -13.07 5.55 9.94
C GLU A 227 -12.90 4.57 11.11
N SER A 228 -13.59 3.42 11.04
CA SER A 228 -13.45 2.33 12.03
C SER A 228 -12.03 1.77 12.05
N TRP A 229 -11.47 1.52 10.86
CA TRP A 229 -10.13 0.97 10.70
C TRP A 229 -9.06 1.91 11.27
N ARG A 230 -9.14 3.23 11.00
CA ARG A 230 -8.26 4.25 11.60
C ARG A 230 -8.32 4.16 13.12
N SER A 231 -9.52 4.10 13.69
CA SER A 231 -9.73 4.05 15.13
C SER A 231 -9.11 2.80 15.76
N SER A 232 -9.34 1.62 15.16
CA SER A 232 -8.76 0.34 15.60
C SER A 232 -7.23 0.36 15.51
N PHE A 233 -6.67 0.83 14.40
CA PHE A 233 -5.22 0.84 14.20
C PHE A 233 -4.53 1.84 15.11
N CYS A 234 -5.09 3.05 15.26
CA CYS A 234 -4.61 4.04 16.21
C CYS A 234 -4.61 3.50 17.65
N ALA A 235 -5.69 2.83 18.07
CA ALA A 235 -5.77 2.23 19.39
C ALA A 235 -4.71 1.15 19.61
N TRP A 236 -4.44 0.32 18.60
CA TRP A 236 -3.42 -0.72 18.70
C TRP A 236 -2.00 -0.14 18.71
N VAL A 237 -1.67 0.80 17.84
CA VAL A 237 -0.36 1.50 17.83
C VAL A 237 -0.12 2.24 19.16
N ARG A 238 -1.16 2.79 19.80
CA ARG A 238 -1.02 3.39 21.13
C ARG A 238 -0.73 2.37 22.23
N LYS A 239 -1.28 1.16 22.16
CA LYS A 239 -0.90 0.08 23.09
C LYS A 239 0.59 -0.27 22.97
N TRP A 240 1.14 -0.25 21.76
CA TRP A 240 2.58 -0.43 21.56
C TRP A 240 3.38 0.66 22.26
N GLN A 241 3.00 1.92 22.08
CA GLN A 241 3.64 3.07 22.74
C GLN A 241 3.57 2.97 24.27
N GLU A 242 2.42 2.57 24.82
CA GLU A 242 2.25 2.36 26.27
C GLU A 242 3.17 1.25 26.81
N GLU A 243 3.26 0.12 26.12
CA GLU A 243 4.15 -0.99 26.49
C GLU A 243 5.63 -0.59 26.37
N ALA A 244 5.98 0.17 25.33
CA ALA A 244 7.33 0.68 25.13
C ALA A 244 7.78 1.59 26.29
N ASN A 245 6.88 2.45 26.77
CA ASN A 245 7.13 3.29 27.94
C ASN A 245 7.37 2.47 29.23
N GLY A 246 6.90 1.22 29.28
CA GLY A 246 7.11 0.29 30.39
C GLY A 246 8.45 -0.49 30.34
N GLY A 247 9.22 -0.37 29.26
CA GLY A 247 10.49 -1.08 29.06
C GLY A 247 10.51 -2.08 27.90
N GLY A 248 9.39 -2.24 27.17
CA GLY A 248 9.40 -2.72 25.78
C GLY A 248 9.93 -1.64 24.84
N GLY A 249 9.79 -1.76 23.52
CA GLY A 249 10.06 -0.63 22.61
C GLY A 249 11.00 -0.94 21.46
N VAL A 250 11.58 -2.13 21.43
CA VAL A 250 12.26 -2.67 20.25
C VAL A 250 11.77 -4.10 20.06
N TRP A 251 11.17 -4.34 18.90
CA TRP A 251 10.66 -5.64 18.48
C TRP A 251 11.18 -5.94 17.07
N ASP A 252 11.62 -7.16 16.83
CA ASP A 252 12.10 -7.55 15.50
C ASP A 252 11.08 -8.41 14.76
N LYS A 253 10.13 -9.01 15.49
CA LYS A 253 9.16 -9.96 14.92
C LYS A 253 7.74 -9.74 15.42
N MET A 254 6.78 -10.08 14.57
CA MET A 254 5.37 -9.95 14.89
C MET A 254 4.95 -10.83 16.07
N GLU A 255 5.56 -12.01 16.25
CA GLU A 255 5.25 -12.87 17.40
C GLU A 255 5.54 -12.20 18.74
N GLU A 256 6.63 -11.41 18.81
CA GLU A 256 7.03 -10.70 20.04
C GLU A 256 6.02 -9.58 20.38
N VAL A 257 5.53 -8.90 19.35
CA VAL A 257 4.45 -7.92 19.47
C VAL A 257 3.17 -8.59 19.96
N VAL A 258 2.78 -9.70 19.33
CA VAL A 258 1.54 -10.41 19.67
C VAL A 258 1.60 -10.98 21.08
N GLU A 259 2.76 -11.45 21.52
CA GLU A 259 2.98 -11.90 22.90
C GLU A 259 2.81 -10.75 23.91
N ALA A 260 3.32 -9.56 23.59
CA ALA A 260 3.24 -8.40 24.47
C ALA A 260 1.84 -7.74 24.48
N LEU A 261 1.20 -7.63 23.31
CA LEU A 261 0.05 -6.73 23.11
C LEU A 261 -1.24 -7.44 22.72
N GLY A 262 -1.14 -8.74 22.44
CA GLY A 262 -2.19 -9.52 21.79
C GLY A 262 -2.20 -9.36 20.26
N PRO A 263 -3.01 -10.16 19.56
CA PRO A 263 -3.05 -10.16 18.10
C PRO A 263 -3.51 -8.81 17.55
N TRP A 264 -2.93 -8.41 16.42
CA TRP A 264 -3.53 -7.39 15.56
C TRP A 264 -4.78 -7.98 14.92
N ALA A 265 -5.93 -7.44 15.28
CA ALA A 265 -7.20 -7.78 14.66
C ALA A 265 -7.86 -6.47 14.24
N PRO A 266 -7.55 -5.95 13.03
CA PRO A 266 -8.19 -4.72 12.57
C PRO A 266 -9.70 -4.88 12.63
N HIS A 267 -10.25 -6.01 12.17
CA HIS A 267 -11.63 -6.48 12.36
C HIS A 267 -11.70 -7.99 12.02
N GLU A 268 -12.08 -8.84 12.99
CA GLU A 268 -12.91 -10.03 12.69
C GLU A 268 -14.32 -9.59 12.28
#